data_AF-A0A2H3CKD0-F1
#
_entry.id   AF-A0A2H3CKD0-F1
#
_cell.length_a   1.000
_cell.length_b   1.000
_cell.length_c   1.000
_cell.angle_alpha   90.00
_cell.angle_beta   90.00
_cell.angle_gamma   90.00
#
_symmetry.space_group_name_H-M   'P 1'
#
loop_
_entity.id
_entity.type
_entity.pdbx_description
1 polymer ?
#
loop_
_entity_poly.entity_id
_entity_poly.type
_entity_poly.pdbx_seq_one_letter_code
_entity_poly.pdbx_strand_id
1 'polypeptide(L)'
;MNLNSSFQSSNRCLAYATLKDDRDRTDAELKQHRDSAEAWQSKYSTLEAEHEAIQKLLASNELEKTALNHQTIALRSEIDSTQKDIALLQAKLTQAAVELASGNRQLQAAQNELKNAKRRAEEAERIQTDLQSEGTNLMQSLAEMRPKIVELTGAKLELSERVDSLEATLRSRDATIAQLEATLDEDQDHKEQAELKWNELLARHEKDRLSEQEASNKLQKDLTDMQEELESAFASIRSLEAERSGYHHDTVRQLQEIEHLNESTVAQAQELAALRQEIAERNDIRNDDEEFMSQAQSEIEDLRQAIEAKDEEIERLLAAASSSDPEGPRSLDDEMLGAIKQQHSLELSASQSRIRSLETSLFEADARSHALQKQISALEDLRPRSFSPIPSRPSSRGSAIDLHRASFSSHKGTLPASLSRAAVTRTAVLDQGLSPETRHKRKVSLSMLKARIESESAVGLFHHPASRNLSPVPSDGPDSQPSSPPPLHHHPTPRPQFLDDSHVFWCHSCRGDLVIL
;
A
#
# COMPACT_ATOMS: atom_id res chain seq x y z
N MET A 1 -112.87 119.98 -230.95
CA MET A 1 -113.95 118.98 -231.12
C MET A 1 -113.32 117.62 -230.84
N ASN A 2 -113.60 116.79 -229.83
CA ASN A 2 -114.68 116.63 -228.83
C ASN A 2 -114.06 115.84 -227.64
N LEU A 3 -113.74 116.40 -226.46
CA LEU A 3 -114.54 116.70 -225.24
C LEU A 3 -115.20 115.50 -224.50
N ASN A 4 -114.71 115.27 -223.26
CA ASN A 4 -115.33 114.64 -222.07
C ASN A 4 -115.31 113.11 -221.85
N SER A 5 -114.17 112.50 -221.46
CA SER A 5 -114.19 111.31 -220.56
C SER A 5 -112.85 110.90 -219.87
N SER A 6 -111.84 111.78 -219.74
CA SER A 6 -110.52 111.39 -219.18
C SER A 6 -110.26 111.81 -217.72
N PHE A 7 -111.26 112.27 -216.97
CA PHE A 7 -111.05 112.86 -215.63
C PHE A 7 -111.55 112.01 -214.44
N GLN A 8 -112.29 110.91 -214.64
CA GLN A 8 -112.85 110.10 -213.53
C GLN A 8 -112.04 108.85 -213.13
N SER A 9 -111.07 108.41 -213.92
CA SER A 9 -110.29 107.20 -213.64
C SER A 9 -109.09 107.43 -212.69
N SER A 10 -108.63 108.67 -212.51
CA SER A 10 -107.45 108.97 -211.69
C SER A 10 -107.76 109.08 -210.18
N ASN A 11 -108.98 109.47 -209.79
CA ASN A 11 -109.32 109.71 -208.38
C ASN A 11 -109.65 108.43 -207.58
N ARG A 12 -109.98 107.30 -208.23
CA ARG A 12 -110.24 106.01 -207.54
C ARG A 12 -108.98 105.24 -207.16
N CYS A 13 -107.85 105.48 -207.81
CA CYS A 13 -106.60 104.79 -207.46
C CYS A 13 -105.96 105.35 -206.18
N LEU A 14 -106.06 106.65 -205.93
CA LEU A 14 -105.45 107.26 -204.74
C LEU A 14 -106.17 106.85 -203.44
N ALA A 15 -107.49 106.69 -203.46
CA ALA A 15 -108.28 106.30 -202.29
C ALA A 15 -108.13 104.82 -201.89
N TYR A 16 -107.72 103.95 -202.82
CA TYR A 16 -107.52 102.52 -202.51
C TYR A 16 -106.14 102.26 -201.89
N ALA A 17 -105.14 103.09 -202.18
CA ALA A 17 -103.82 102.98 -201.58
C ALA A 17 -103.82 103.38 -200.10
N THR A 18 -104.51 104.47 -199.74
CA THR A 18 -104.58 104.95 -198.35
C THR A 18 -105.34 103.99 -197.43
N LEU A 19 -106.43 103.39 -197.89
CA LEU A 19 -107.17 102.39 -197.11
C LEU A 19 -106.38 101.10 -196.85
N LYS A 20 -105.42 100.78 -197.73
CA LYS A 20 -104.57 99.60 -197.56
C LYS A 20 -103.51 99.82 -196.49
N ASP A 21 -102.86 100.98 -196.49
CA ASP A 21 -101.87 101.33 -195.47
C ASP A 21 -102.48 101.42 -194.07
N ASP A 22 -103.70 101.97 -193.94
CA ASP A 22 -104.39 102.03 -192.65
C ASP A 22 -104.77 100.63 -192.13
N ARG A 23 -105.18 99.72 -193.02
CA ARG A 23 -105.47 98.33 -192.63
C ARG A 23 -104.21 97.63 -192.13
N ASP A 24 -103.13 97.71 -192.91
CA ASP A 24 -101.88 97.05 -192.56
C ASP A 24 -101.25 97.64 -191.28
N ARG A 25 -101.50 98.93 -190.99
CA ARG A 25 -101.14 99.59 -189.73
C ARG A 25 -101.93 99.05 -188.54
N THR A 26 -103.25 98.89 -188.66
CA THR A 26 -104.08 98.34 -187.58
C THR A 26 -103.77 96.88 -187.27
N ASP A 27 -103.43 96.08 -188.29
CA ASP A 27 -103.00 94.69 -188.10
C ASP A 27 -101.65 94.58 -187.36
N ALA A 28 -100.75 95.56 -187.55
CA ALA A 28 -99.49 95.62 -186.81
C ALA A 28 -99.69 95.95 -185.33
N GLU A 29 -100.56 96.91 -185.00
CA GLU A 29 -100.89 97.27 -183.61
C GLU A 29 -101.60 96.10 -182.87
N LEU A 30 -102.47 95.37 -183.56
CA LEU A 30 -103.12 94.18 -183.01
C LEU A 30 -102.14 93.03 -182.72
N LYS A 31 -101.14 92.84 -183.58
CA LYS A 31 -100.06 91.87 -183.32
C LYS A 31 -99.22 92.29 -182.11
N GLN A 32 -98.81 93.55 -182.03
CA GLN A 32 -98.02 94.06 -180.91
C GLN A 32 -98.75 93.90 -179.56
N HIS A 33 -100.06 94.16 -179.53
CA HIS A 33 -100.85 93.97 -178.32
C HIS A 33 -100.97 92.50 -177.92
N ARG A 34 -101.16 91.57 -178.87
CA ARG A 34 -101.14 90.12 -178.60
C ARG A 34 -99.80 89.67 -178.03
N ASP A 35 -98.70 90.04 -178.68
CA ASP A 35 -97.36 89.64 -178.25
C ASP A 35 -97.04 90.19 -176.85
N SER A 36 -97.50 91.39 -176.53
CA SER A 36 -97.36 91.98 -175.19
C SER A 36 -98.21 91.27 -174.12
N ALA A 37 -99.43 90.82 -174.47
CA ALA A 37 -100.30 90.10 -173.56
C ALA A 37 -99.77 88.69 -173.25
N GLU A 38 -99.28 87.98 -174.27
CA GLU A 38 -98.61 86.68 -174.11
C GLU A 38 -97.34 86.81 -173.25
N ALA A 39 -96.55 87.87 -173.45
CA ALA A 39 -95.37 88.13 -172.62
C ALA A 39 -95.72 88.38 -171.14
N TRP A 40 -96.81 89.07 -170.85
CA TRP A 40 -97.28 89.28 -169.48
C TRP A 40 -97.83 88.01 -168.84
N GLN A 41 -98.54 87.19 -169.61
CA GLN A 41 -99.05 85.92 -169.12
C GLN A 41 -97.92 84.92 -168.81
N SER A 42 -96.88 84.90 -169.64
CA SER A 42 -95.66 84.16 -169.36
C SER A 42 -95.00 84.63 -168.06
N LYS A 43 -94.83 85.96 -167.87
CA LYS A 43 -94.25 86.50 -166.62
C LYS A 43 -95.06 86.14 -165.37
N TYR A 44 -96.38 86.18 -165.46
CA TYR A 44 -97.25 85.80 -164.35
C TYR A 44 -97.09 84.32 -164.00
N SER A 45 -97.07 83.43 -165.01
CA SER A 45 -96.84 81.99 -164.77
C SER A 45 -95.47 81.68 -164.17
N THR A 46 -94.42 82.42 -164.54
CA THR A 46 -93.09 82.26 -163.93
C THR A 46 -93.07 82.72 -162.48
N LEU A 47 -93.72 83.84 -162.16
CA LEU A 47 -93.77 84.35 -160.78
C LEU A 47 -94.59 83.43 -159.86
N GLU A 48 -95.68 82.87 -160.37
CA GLU A 48 -96.52 81.92 -159.64
C GLU A 48 -95.75 80.62 -159.35
N ALA A 49 -94.99 80.12 -160.33
CA ALA A 49 -94.09 78.98 -160.15
C ALA A 49 -92.97 79.27 -159.12
N GLU A 50 -92.39 80.48 -159.14
CA GLU A 50 -91.39 80.90 -158.14
C GLU A 50 -91.99 81.01 -156.73
N HIS A 51 -93.20 81.56 -156.60
CA HIS A 51 -93.87 81.69 -155.31
C HIS A 51 -94.24 80.32 -154.73
N GLU A 52 -94.69 79.38 -155.58
CA GLU A 52 -94.97 78.00 -155.17
C GLU A 52 -93.68 77.26 -154.78
N ALA A 53 -92.55 77.53 -155.46
CA ALA A 53 -91.24 76.99 -155.10
C ALA A 53 -90.74 77.53 -153.74
N ILE A 54 -90.92 78.83 -153.47
CA ILE A 54 -90.56 79.44 -152.18
C ILE A 54 -91.42 78.88 -151.05
N GLN A 55 -92.73 78.71 -151.26
CA GLN A 55 -93.60 78.09 -150.25
C GLN A 55 -93.17 76.65 -149.94
N LYS A 56 -92.79 75.86 -150.96
CA LYS A 56 -92.27 74.50 -150.76
C LYS A 56 -90.96 74.51 -149.97
N LEU A 57 -90.05 75.44 -150.26
CA LEU A 57 -88.80 75.60 -149.50
C LEU A 57 -89.06 76.01 -148.05
N LEU A 58 -90.02 76.91 -147.82
CA LEU A 58 -90.34 77.39 -146.47
C LEU A 58 -90.98 76.28 -145.63
N ALA A 59 -91.93 75.53 -146.20
CA ALA A 59 -92.51 74.35 -145.55
C ALA A 59 -91.45 73.27 -145.25
N SER A 60 -90.51 73.04 -146.19
CA SER A 60 -89.37 72.15 -145.96
C SER A 60 -88.48 72.62 -144.80
N ASN A 61 -88.19 73.92 -144.73
CA ASN A 61 -87.36 74.48 -143.67
C ASN A 61 -88.07 74.43 -142.30
N GLU A 62 -89.38 74.64 -142.25
CA GLU A 62 -90.16 74.47 -141.02
C GLU A 62 -90.17 73.02 -140.54
N LEU A 63 -90.28 72.05 -141.45
CA LEU A 63 -90.14 70.63 -141.13
C LEU A 63 -88.73 70.30 -140.62
N GLU A 64 -87.69 70.80 -141.25
CA GLU A 64 -86.30 70.63 -140.77
C GLU A 64 -86.09 71.26 -139.39
N LYS A 65 -86.59 72.48 -139.17
CA LYS A 65 -86.48 73.17 -137.87
C LYS A 65 -87.21 72.40 -136.78
N THR A 66 -88.42 71.91 -137.06
CA THR A 66 -89.17 71.10 -136.08
C THR A 66 -88.50 69.76 -135.82
N ALA A 67 -87.91 69.12 -136.83
CA ALA A 67 -87.12 67.90 -136.67
C ALA A 67 -85.85 68.14 -135.83
N LEU A 68 -85.10 69.21 -136.10
CA LEU A 68 -83.92 69.61 -135.32
C LEU A 68 -84.28 69.97 -133.88
N ASN A 69 -85.43 70.62 -133.65
CA ASN A 69 -85.90 70.91 -132.31
C ASN A 69 -86.25 69.62 -131.53
N HIS A 70 -86.90 68.65 -132.18
CA HIS A 70 -87.16 67.34 -131.58
C HIS A 70 -85.86 66.61 -131.25
N GLN A 71 -84.86 66.62 -132.15
CA GLN A 71 -83.54 66.06 -131.88
C GLN A 71 -82.85 66.77 -130.70
N THR A 72 -82.96 68.10 -130.61
CA THR A 72 -82.37 68.87 -129.51
C THR A 72 -83.02 68.53 -128.17
N ILE A 73 -84.34 68.37 -128.13
CA ILE A 73 -85.07 67.95 -126.93
C ILE A 73 -84.71 66.51 -126.56
N ALA A 74 -84.63 65.60 -127.53
CA ALA A 74 -84.23 64.21 -127.32
C ALA A 74 -82.81 64.12 -126.74
N LEU A 75 -81.83 64.81 -127.34
CA LEU A 75 -80.45 64.85 -126.85
C LEU A 75 -80.34 65.49 -125.46
N ARG A 76 -81.10 66.55 -125.17
CA ARG A 76 -81.15 67.12 -123.82
C ARG A 76 -81.70 66.13 -122.81
N SER A 77 -82.77 65.40 -123.15
CA SER A 77 -83.31 64.37 -122.25
C SER A 77 -82.34 63.22 -122.02
N GLU A 78 -81.55 62.85 -123.03
CA GLU A 78 -80.50 61.84 -122.94
C GLU A 78 -79.31 62.34 -122.09
N ILE A 79 -78.92 63.61 -122.24
CA ILE A 79 -77.93 64.26 -121.37
C ILE A 79 -78.41 64.30 -119.92
N ASP A 80 -79.67 64.68 -119.67
CA ASP A 80 -80.22 64.70 -118.31
C ASP A 80 -80.30 63.29 -117.71
N SER A 81 -80.62 62.28 -118.52
CA SER A 81 -80.61 60.87 -118.09
C SER A 81 -79.19 60.42 -117.75
N THR A 82 -78.23 60.65 -118.64
CA THR A 82 -76.83 60.27 -118.41
C THR A 82 -76.22 61.03 -117.22
N GLN A 83 -76.57 62.30 -117.01
CA GLN A 83 -76.16 63.04 -115.81
C GLN A 83 -76.72 62.44 -114.52
N LYS A 84 -77.99 62.00 -114.52
CA LYS A 84 -78.57 61.28 -113.38
C LYS A 84 -77.86 59.95 -113.14
N ASP A 85 -77.56 59.20 -114.20
CA ASP A 85 -76.83 57.94 -114.10
C ASP A 85 -75.40 58.15 -113.57
N ILE A 86 -74.71 59.20 -114.04
CA ILE A 86 -73.38 59.60 -113.54
C ILE A 86 -73.46 59.97 -112.06
N ALA A 87 -74.43 60.77 -111.64
CA ALA A 87 -74.59 61.16 -110.24
C ALA A 87 -74.88 59.94 -109.34
N LEU A 88 -75.71 59.00 -109.84
CA LEU A 88 -76.03 57.76 -109.14
C LEU A 88 -74.80 56.84 -109.03
N LEU A 89 -74.01 56.72 -110.12
CA LEU A 89 -72.76 55.97 -110.10
C LEU A 89 -71.70 56.60 -109.20
N GLN A 90 -71.59 57.93 -109.18
CA GLN A 90 -70.71 58.66 -108.25
C GLN A 90 -71.14 58.42 -106.80
N ALA A 91 -72.44 58.50 -106.49
CA ALA A 91 -72.96 58.20 -105.16
C ALA A 91 -72.63 56.75 -104.76
N LYS A 92 -72.88 55.77 -105.63
CA LYS A 92 -72.52 54.36 -105.39
C LYS A 92 -71.02 54.15 -105.20
N LEU A 93 -70.17 54.85 -105.97
CA LEU A 93 -68.72 54.77 -105.83
C LEU A 93 -68.26 55.34 -104.48
N THR A 94 -68.80 56.49 -104.06
CA THR A 94 -68.48 57.06 -102.75
C THR A 94 -68.96 56.17 -101.62
N GLN A 95 -70.15 55.59 -101.73
CA GLN A 95 -70.67 54.64 -100.75
C GLN A 95 -69.77 53.39 -100.66
N ALA A 96 -69.44 52.78 -101.79
CA ALA A 96 -68.55 51.63 -101.85
C ALA A 96 -67.15 51.95 -101.29
N ALA A 97 -66.62 53.15 -101.54
CA ALA A 97 -65.34 53.60 -100.98
C ALA A 97 -65.40 53.76 -99.44
N VAL A 98 -66.51 54.29 -98.90
CA VAL A 98 -66.73 54.39 -97.45
C VAL A 98 -66.88 53.01 -96.81
N GLU A 99 -67.63 52.11 -97.44
CA GLU A 99 -67.80 50.73 -96.99
C GLU A 99 -66.48 49.95 -97.04
N LEU A 100 -65.66 50.14 -98.08
CA LEU A 100 -64.33 49.56 -98.17
C LEU A 100 -63.39 50.11 -97.09
N ALA A 101 -63.43 51.42 -96.84
CA ALA A 101 -62.61 52.05 -95.80
C ALA A 101 -63.02 51.59 -94.39
N SER A 102 -64.32 51.46 -94.12
CA SER A 102 -64.81 50.95 -92.84
C SER A 102 -64.50 49.46 -92.67
N GLY A 103 -64.70 48.65 -93.72
CA GLY A 103 -64.32 47.24 -93.75
C GLY A 103 -62.82 47.04 -93.54
N ASN A 104 -61.97 47.87 -94.13
CA ASN A 104 -60.52 47.81 -93.93
C ASN A 104 -60.13 48.17 -92.48
N ARG A 105 -60.79 49.16 -91.86
CA ARG A 105 -60.58 49.49 -90.43
C ARG A 105 -61.01 48.34 -89.53
N GLN A 106 -62.15 47.71 -89.80
CA GLN A 106 -62.63 46.54 -89.04
C GLN A 106 -61.69 45.35 -89.21
N LEU A 107 -61.20 45.09 -90.42
CA LEU A 107 -60.24 44.04 -90.70
C LEU A 107 -58.91 44.28 -89.98
N GLN A 108 -58.42 45.53 -89.94
CA GLN A 108 -57.24 45.90 -89.16
C GLN A 108 -57.47 45.72 -87.65
N ALA A 109 -58.64 46.10 -87.13
CA ALA A 109 -59.00 45.89 -85.73
C ALA A 109 -59.01 44.39 -85.38
N ALA A 110 -59.71 43.57 -86.18
CA ALA A 110 -59.76 42.12 -86.01
C ALA A 110 -58.37 41.46 -86.13
N GLN A 111 -57.52 41.93 -87.05
CA GLN A 111 -56.14 41.46 -87.16
C GLN A 111 -55.30 41.79 -85.91
N ASN A 112 -55.47 42.98 -85.34
CA ASN A 112 -54.78 43.37 -84.11
C ASN A 112 -55.28 42.59 -82.90
N GLU A 113 -56.59 42.37 -82.78
CA GLU A 113 -57.19 41.53 -81.75
C GLU A 113 -56.72 40.08 -81.85
N LEU A 114 -56.65 39.52 -83.07
CA LEU A 114 -56.13 38.17 -83.30
C LEU A 114 -54.65 38.06 -82.91
N LYS A 115 -53.81 39.04 -83.25
CA LYS A 115 -52.41 39.08 -82.83
C LYS A 115 -52.28 39.13 -81.30
N ASN A 116 -53.10 39.95 -80.63
CA ASN A 116 -53.09 40.06 -79.18
C ASN A 116 -53.62 38.78 -78.50
N ALA A 117 -54.66 38.17 -79.05
CA ALA A 117 -55.19 36.89 -78.56
C ALA A 117 -54.16 35.77 -78.74
N LYS A 118 -53.46 35.72 -79.88
CA LYS A 118 -52.38 34.76 -80.14
C LYS A 118 -51.23 34.92 -79.13
N ARG A 119 -50.79 36.15 -78.86
CA ARG A 119 -49.77 36.40 -77.81
C ARG A 119 -50.23 35.94 -76.43
N ARG A 120 -51.46 36.25 -76.04
CA ARG A 120 -52.04 35.78 -74.77
C ARG A 120 -52.12 34.25 -74.68
N ALA A 121 -52.45 33.58 -75.79
CA ALA A 121 -52.45 32.12 -75.85
C ALA A 121 -51.02 31.56 -75.71
N GLU A 122 -50.05 32.11 -76.44
CA GLU A 122 -48.63 31.72 -76.34
C GLU A 122 -48.06 31.95 -74.94
N GLU A 123 -48.41 33.05 -74.28
CA GLU A 123 -48.01 33.33 -72.89
C GLU A 123 -48.66 32.36 -71.90
N ALA A 124 -49.94 32.03 -72.07
CA ALA A 124 -50.62 31.05 -71.24
C ALA A 124 -50.03 29.64 -71.43
N GLU A 125 -49.68 29.25 -72.66
CA GLU A 125 -48.99 27.99 -72.94
C GLU A 125 -47.61 27.94 -72.29
N ARG A 126 -46.83 29.03 -72.35
CA ARG A 126 -45.52 29.11 -71.66
C ARG A 126 -45.67 28.97 -70.15
N ILE A 127 -46.61 29.69 -69.54
CA ILE A 127 -46.87 29.58 -68.10
C ILE A 127 -47.32 28.14 -67.75
N GLN A 128 -48.14 27.51 -68.59
CA GLN A 128 -48.55 26.12 -68.38
C GLN A 128 -47.34 25.16 -68.46
N THR A 129 -46.45 25.33 -69.44
CA THR A 129 -45.25 24.49 -69.54
C THR A 129 -44.29 24.71 -68.37
N ASP A 130 -44.13 25.96 -67.92
CA ASP A 130 -43.28 26.29 -66.77
C ASP A 130 -43.85 25.66 -65.49
N LEU A 131 -45.15 25.83 -65.23
CA LEU A 131 -45.84 25.20 -64.08
C LEU A 131 -45.80 23.67 -64.14
N GLN A 132 -45.92 23.07 -65.33
CA GLN A 132 -45.75 21.63 -65.50
C GLN A 132 -44.32 21.19 -65.17
N SER A 133 -43.31 21.94 -65.64
CA SER A 133 -41.90 21.64 -65.36
C SER A 133 -41.59 21.78 -63.86
N GLU A 134 -42.09 22.83 -63.20
CA GLU A 134 -41.99 23.02 -61.76
C GLU A 134 -42.68 21.89 -61.00
N GLY A 135 -43.89 21.50 -61.42
CA GLY A 135 -44.60 20.36 -60.87
C GLY A 135 -43.80 19.06 -60.98
N THR A 136 -43.15 18.79 -62.12
CA THR A 136 -42.28 17.62 -62.29
C THR A 136 -41.02 17.69 -61.44
N ASN A 137 -40.39 18.87 -61.32
CA ASN A 137 -39.20 19.07 -60.50
C ASN A 137 -39.50 18.89 -59.01
N LEU A 138 -40.64 19.41 -58.53
CA LEU A 138 -41.10 19.20 -57.15
C LEU A 138 -41.38 17.72 -56.88
N MET A 139 -42.04 17.03 -57.81
CA MET A 139 -42.27 15.58 -57.68
C MET A 139 -40.96 14.79 -57.66
N GLN A 140 -39.96 15.17 -58.46
CA GLN A 140 -38.64 14.56 -58.44
C GLN A 140 -37.89 14.82 -57.13
N SER A 141 -37.92 16.05 -56.62
CA SER A 141 -37.32 16.39 -55.32
C SER A 141 -38.00 15.64 -54.16
N LEU A 142 -39.32 15.51 -54.19
CA LEU A 142 -40.05 14.68 -53.23
C LEU A 142 -39.68 13.20 -53.36
N ALA A 143 -39.50 12.70 -54.58
CA ALA A 143 -39.06 11.33 -54.82
C ALA A 143 -37.62 11.08 -54.33
N GLU A 144 -36.74 12.09 -54.34
CA GLU A 144 -35.38 12.01 -53.80
C GLU A 144 -35.35 12.12 -52.26
N MET A 145 -36.20 12.94 -51.66
CA MET A 145 -36.22 13.13 -50.21
C MET A 145 -36.81 11.94 -49.45
N ARG A 146 -37.78 11.23 -50.04
CA ARG A 146 -38.40 10.04 -49.43
C ARG A 146 -37.39 8.93 -49.07
N PRO A 147 -36.51 8.45 -49.98
CA PRO A 147 -35.51 7.44 -49.63
C PRO A 147 -34.52 7.95 -48.60
N LYS A 148 -34.09 9.23 -48.68
CA LYS A 148 -33.20 9.82 -47.65
C LYS A 148 -33.82 9.80 -46.26
N ILE A 149 -35.12 10.08 -46.14
CA ILE A 149 -35.84 9.99 -44.85
C ILE A 149 -35.85 8.54 -44.35
N VAL A 150 -36.07 7.57 -45.22
CA VAL A 150 -36.06 6.14 -44.85
C VAL A 150 -34.65 5.72 -44.40
N GLU A 151 -33.60 6.09 -45.13
CA GLU A 151 -32.21 5.81 -44.76
C GLU A 151 -31.84 6.45 -43.42
N LEU A 152 -32.17 7.73 -43.19
CA LEU A 152 -31.93 8.40 -41.91
C LEU A 152 -32.73 7.78 -40.77
N THR A 153 -33.95 7.32 -41.04
CA THR A 153 -34.76 6.62 -40.04
C THR A 153 -34.16 5.25 -39.71
N GLY A 154 -33.65 4.53 -40.72
CA GLY A 154 -32.91 3.28 -40.52
C GLY A 154 -31.65 3.48 -39.68
N ALA A 155 -30.81 4.45 -40.04
CA ALA A 155 -29.62 4.80 -39.27
C ALA A 155 -29.95 5.24 -37.84
N LYS A 156 -31.06 5.97 -37.63
CA LYS A 156 -31.53 6.34 -36.29
C LYS A 156 -31.90 5.10 -35.46
N LEU A 157 -32.63 4.14 -36.05
CA LEU A 157 -33.00 2.91 -35.36
C LEU A 157 -31.75 2.08 -35.00
N GLU A 158 -30.80 1.92 -35.94
CA GLU A 158 -29.54 1.21 -35.66
C GLU A 158 -28.73 1.89 -34.54
N LEU A 159 -28.68 3.22 -34.52
CA LEU A 159 -28.01 3.96 -33.43
C LEU A 159 -28.75 3.78 -32.10
N SER A 160 -30.08 3.77 -32.08
CA SER A 160 -30.87 3.48 -30.88
C SER A 160 -30.59 2.07 -30.35
N GLU A 161 -30.57 1.05 -31.21
CA GLU A 161 -30.23 -0.33 -30.82
C GLU A 161 -28.79 -0.44 -30.26
N ARG A 162 -27.84 0.29 -30.86
CA ARG A 162 -26.47 0.38 -30.32
C ARG A 162 -26.43 1.04 -28.95
N VAL A 163 -27.20 2.10 -28.72
CA VAL A 163 -27.30 2.74 -27.40
C VAL A 163 -27.89 1.76 -26.39
N ASP A 164 -28.99 1.08 -26.72
CA ASP A 164 -29.63 0.11 -25.82
C ASP A 164 -28.69 -1.05 -25.47
N SER A 165 -27.93 -1.56 -26.43
CA SER A 165 -26.93 -2.61 -26.19
C SER A 165 -25.79 -2.12 -25.30
N LEU A 166 -25.27 -0.91 -25.52
CA LEU A 166 -24.23 -0.32 -24.67
C LEU A 166 -24.74 -0.10 -23.25
N GLU A 167 -25.95 0.41 -23.06
CA GLU A 167 -26.58 0.54 -21.74
C GLU A 167 -26.73 -0.81 -21.04
N ALA A 168 -27.12 -1.87 -21.76
CA ALA A 168 -27.18 -3.22 -21.20
C ALA A 168 -25.79 -3.72 -20.74
N THR A 169 -24.74 -3.49 -21.54
CA THR A 169 -23.37 -3.83 -21.15
C THR A 169 -22.88 -3.02 -19.95
N LEU A 170 -23.23 -1.74 -19.85
CA LEU A 170 -22.90 -0.89 -18.71
C LEU A 170 -23.57 -1.42 -17.43
N ARG A 171 -24.89 -1.67 -17.47
CA ARG A 171 -25.62 -2.26 -16.33
C ARG A 171 -25.03 -3.61 -15.91
N SER A 172 -24.62 -4.44 -16.86
CA SER A 172 -23.96 -5.72 -16.56
C SER A 172 -22.61 -5.52 -15.87
N ARG A 173 -21.81 -4.54 -16.32
CA ARG A 173 -20.52 -4.23 -15.68
C ARG A 173 -20.72 -3.67 -14.28
N ASP A 174 -21.68 -2.78 -14.08
CA ASP A 174 -22.01 -2.21 -12.77
C ASP A 174 -22.45 -3.33 -11.79
N ALA A 175 -23.23 -4.31 -12.27
CA ALA A 175 -23.58 -5.48 -11.47
C ALA A 175 -22.34 -6.32 -11.10
N THR A 176 -21.40 -6.53 -12.02
CA THR A 176 -20.15 -7.25 -11.70
C THR A 176 -19.26 -6.47 -10.74
N ILE A 177 -19.22 -5.14 -10.84
CA ILE A 177 -18.46 -4.28 -9.93
C ILE A 177 -19.05 -4.38 -8.53
N ALA A 178 -20.37 -4.24 -8.39
CA ALA A 178 -21.05 -4.38 -7.11
C ALA A 178 -20.83 -5.77 -6.47
N GLN A 179 -20.80 -6.83 -7.28
CA GLN A 179 -20.47 -8.18 -6.78
C GLN A 179 -19.02 -8.28 -6.30
N LEU A 180 -18.06 -7.72 -7.05
CA LEU A 180 -16.65 -7.72 -6.66
C LEU A 180 -16.40 -6.88 -5.40
N GLU A 181 -17.07 -5.74 -5.26
CA GLU A 181 -17.03 -4.90 -4.06
C GLU A 181 -17.57 -5.68 -2.85
N ALA A 182 -18.71 -6.37 -2.98
CA ALA A 182 -19.24 -7.20 -1.90
C ALA A 182 -18.26 -8.32 -1.49
N THR A 183 -17.65 -9.01 -2.45
CA THR A 183 -16.65 -10.05 -2.14
C THR A 183 -15.37 -9.47 -1.51
N LEU A 184 -14.98 -8.25 -1.89
CA LEU A 184 -13.83 -7.57 -1.31
C LEU A 184 -14.10 -7.23 0.17
N ASP A 185 -15.31 -6.76 0.48
CA ASP A 185 -15.73 -6.46 1.84
C ASP A 185 -15.79 -7.74 2.69
N GLU A 186 -16.34 -8.83 2.16
CA GLU A 186 -16.33 -10.15 2.82
C GLU A 186 -14.92 -10.67 3.11
N ASP A 187 -13.99 -10.54 2.15
CA ASP A 187 -12.59 -10.94 2.33
C ASP A 187 -11.87 -10.06 3.37
N GLN A 188 -12.18 -8.76 3.42
CA GLN A 188 -11.67 -7.85 4.45
C GLN A 188 -12.17 -8.25 5.83
N ASP A 189 -13.46 -8.51 6.00
CA ASP A 189 -14.05 -8.99 7.25
C ASP A 189 -13.42 -10.32 7.70
N HIS A 190 -13.21 -11.26 6.76
CA HIS A 190 -12.53 -12.52 7.05
C HIS A 190 -11.09 -12.33 7.50
N LYS A 191 -10.36 -11.41 6.85
CA LYS A 191 -8.99 -11.06 7.24
C LYS A 191 -8.97 -10.43 8.64
N GLU A 192 -9.83 -9.47 8.94
CA GLU A 192 -9.93 -8.85 10.26
C GLU A 192 -10.25 -9.88 11.35
N GLN A 193 -11.19 -10.78 11.09
CA GLN A 193 -11.50 -11.88 12.01
C GLN A 193 -10.31 -12.84 12.21
N ALA A 194 -9.56 -13.15 11.15
CA ALA A 194 -8.37 -13.99 11.25
C ALA A 194 -7.25 -13.30 12.05
N GLU A 195 -7.04 -12.00 11.84
CA GLU A 195 -6.07 -11.20 12.61
C GLU A 195 -6.47 -11.12 14.09
N LEU A 196 -7.76 -10.91 14.40
CA LEU A 196 -8.26 -10.93 15.78
C LEU A 196 -8.02 -12.30 16.45
N LYS A 197 -8.33 -13.40 15.77
CA LYS A 197 -8.07 -14.76 16.27
C LYS A 197 -6.58 -15.02 16.47
N TRP A 198 -5.74 -14.55 15.56
CA TRP A 198 -4.29 -14.69 15.66
C TRP A 198 -3.73 -13.91 16.86
N ASN A 199 -4.16 -12.66 17.04
CA ASN A 199 -3.80 -11.84 18.19
C ASN A 199 -4.28 -12.45 19.51
N GLU A 200 -5.49 -13.02 19.56
CA GLU A 200 -5.99 -13.71 20.74
C GLU A 200 -5.17 -14.96 21.08
N LEU A 201 -4.81 -15.77 20.09
CA LEU A 201 -3.94 -16.93 20.28
C LEU A 201 -2.54 -16.52 20.75
N LEU A 202 -1.98 -15.44 20.20
CA LEU A 202 -0.70 -14.91 20.65
C LEU A 202 -0.75 -14.45 22.11
N ALA A 203 -1.79 -13.71 22.50
CA ALA A 203 -2.00 -13.27 23.88
C ALA A 203 -2.18 -14.45 24.84
N ARG A 204 -2.89 -15.51 24.44
CA ARG A 204 -3.00 -16.75 25.22
C ARG A 204 -1.64 -17.43 25.39
N HIS A 205 -0.87 -17.56 24.31
CA HIS A 205 0.46 -18.16 24.36
C HIS A 205 1.44 -17.35 25.23
N GLU A 206 1.41 -16.02 25.17
CA GLU A 206 2.22 -15.17 26.06
C GLU A 206 1.83 -15.34 27.53
N LYS A 207 0.52 -15.42 27.82
CA LYS A 207 0.02 -15.69 29.17
C LYS A 207 0.47 -17.05 29.68
N ASP A 208 0.34 -18.10 28.86
CA ASP A 208 0.75 -19.46 29.21
C ASP A 208 2.26 -19.50 29.47
N ARG A 209 3.08 -18.91 28.59
CA ARG A 209 4.53 -18.78 28.77
C ARG A 209 4.90 -18.05 30.07
N LEU A 210 4.20 -16.96 30.41
CA LEU A 210 4.42 -16.26 31.68
C LEU A 210 4.04 -17.14 32.88
N SER A 211 2.92 -17.87 32.80
CA SER A 211 2.50 -18.78 33.87
C SER A 211 3.46 -19.94 34.07
N GLU A 212 4.02 -20.51 32.99
CA GLU A 212 5.06 -21.54 33.04
C GLU A 212 6.36 -20.98 33.62
N GLN A 213 6.73 -19.76 33.25
CA GLN A 213 7.90 -19.07 33.81
C GLN A 213 7.73 -18.82 35.31
N GLU A 214 6.55 -18.40 35.76
CA GLU A 214 6.21 -18.24 37.18
C GLU A 214 6.27 -19.59 37.93
N ALA A 215 5.72 -20.65 37.35
CA ALA A 215 5.78 -22.00 37.91
C ALA A 215 7.23 -22.53 38.01
N SER A 216 8.04 -22.30 36.98
CA SER A 216 9.47 -22.65 36.97
C SER A 216 10.25 -21.89 38.03
N ASN A 217 10.03 -20.57 38.14
CA ASN A 217 10.65 -19.75 39.18
C ASN A 217 10.24 -20.19 40.59
N LYS A 218 8.98 -20.61 40.78
CA LYS A 218 8.50 -21.15 42.04
C LYS A 218 9.19 -22.47 42.36
N LEU A 219 9.25 -23.40 41.40
CA LEU A 219 9.95 -24.68 41.57
C LEU A 219 11.43 -24.47 41.91
N GLN A 220 12.10 -23.51 41.27
CA GLN A 220 13.50 -23.16 41.58
C GLN A 220 13.65 -22.67 43.03
N LYS A 221 12.74 -21.81 43.50
CA LYS A 221 12.73 -21.36 44.90
C LYS A 221 12.49 -22.51 45.87
N ASP A 222 11.50 -23.36 45.60
CA ASP A 222 11.20 -24.50 46.44
C ASP A 222 12.41 -25.46 46.50
N LEU A 223 13.14 -25.65 45.39
CA LEU A 223 14.38 -26.44 45.37
C LEU A 223 15.52 -25.79 46.17
N THR A 224 15.69 -24.47 46.10
CA THR A 224 16.71 -23.77 46.90
C THR A 224 16.37 -23.83 48.39
N ASP A 225 15.11 -23.65 48.75
CA ASP A 225 14.65 -23.71 50.13
C ASP A 225 14.86 -25.12 50.70
N MET A 226 14.51 -26.18 49.96
CA MET A 226 14.78 -27.56 50.35
C MET A 226 16.28 -27.88 50.46
N GLN A 227 17.12 -27.26 49.62
CA GLN A 227 18.57 -27.40 49.71
C GLN A 227 19.12 -26.71 50.98
N GLU A 228 18.63 -25.50 51.29
CA GLU A 228 18.98 -24.79 52.52
C GLU A 228 18.55 -25.57 53.78
N GLU A 229 17.35 -26.16 53.77
CA GLU A 229 16.88 -27.04 54.85
C GLU A 229 17.77 -28.28 55.01
N LEU A 230 18.18 -28.91 53.91
CA LEU A 230 19.08 -30.06 53.93
C LEU A 230 20.47 -29.69 54.48
N GLU A 231 21.04 -28.57 54.04
CA GLU A 231 22.32 -28.06 54.53
C GLU A 231 22.25 -27.71 56.03
N SER A 232 21.15 -27.10 56.47
CA SER A 232 20.86 -26.81 57.88
C SER A 232 20.76 -28.09 58.71
N ALA A 233 20.06 -29.12 58.22
CA ALA A 233 19.97 -30.42 58.87
C ALA A 233 21.35 -31.10 58.97
N PHE A 234 22.17 -31.05 57.92
CA PHE A 234 23.54 -31.57 57.97
C PHE A 234 24.42 -30.81 58.96
N ALA A 235 24.30 -29.48 59.04
CA ALA A 235 25.01 -28.68 60.03
C ALA A 235 24.62 -29.07 61.46
N SER A 236 23.31 -29.28 61.71
CA SER A 236 22.78 -29.76 62.98
C SER A 236 23.27 -31.18 63.35
N ILE A 237 23.31 -32.10 62.38
CA ILE A 237 23.88 -33.44 62.61
C ILE A 237 25.36 -33.34 62.97
N ARG A 238 26.15 -32.52 62.27
CA ARG A 238 27.57 -32.33 62.58
C ARG A 238 27.78 -31.72 63.97
N SER A 239 26.93 -30.77 64.40
CA SER A 239 27.02 -30.22 65.76
C SER A 239 26.68 -31.27 66.81
N LEU A 240 25.63 -32.09 66.59
CA LEU A 240 25.27 -33.19 67.48
C LEU A 240 26.36 -34.28 67.52
N GLU A 241 27.02 -34.57 66.41
CA GLU A 241 28.16 -35.49 66.36
C GLU A 241 29.37 -34.93 67.14
N ALA A 242 29.64 -33.63 67.00
CA ALA A 242 30.68 -32.95 67.77
C ALA A 242 30.35 -32.99 69.28
N GLU A 243 29.12 -32.67 69.67
CA GLU A 243 28.63 -32.79 71.05
C GLU A 243 28.76 -34.23 71.56
N ARG A 244 28.33 -35.23 70.79
CA ARG A 244 28.47 -36.66 71.13
C ARG A 244 29.92 -37.04 71.35
N SER A 245 30.84 -36.56 70.51
CA SER A 245 32.28 -36.80 70.67
C SER A 245 32.84 -36.12 71.92
N GLY A 246 32.36 -34.91 72.24
CA GLY A 246 32.68 -34.20 73.47
C GLY A 246 32.21 -34.96 74.71
N TYR A 247 30.94 -35.38 74.75
CA TYR A 247 30.41 -36.23 75.81
C TYR A 247 31.19 -37.53 75.94
N HIS A 248 31.57 -38.17 74.83
CA HIS A 248 32.40 -39.37 74.91
C HIS A 248 33.76 -39.09 75.54
N HIS A 249 34.43 -38.00 75.15
CA HIS A 249 35.69 -37.59 75.75
C HIS A 249 35.56 -37.28 77.25
N ASP A 250 34.50 -36.56 77.64
CA ASP A 250 34.21 -36.25 79.04
C ASP A 250 33.94 -37.52 79.86
N THR A 251 33.16 -38.47 79.32
CA THR A 251 32.92 -39.77 79.98
C THR A 251 34.19 -40.59 80.13
N VAL A 252 35.07 -40.62 79.11
CA VAL A 252 36.38 -41.29 79.21
C VAL A 252 37.23 -40.63 80.29
N ARG A 253 37.25 -39.29 80.35
CA ARG A 253 37.98 -38.55 81.40
C ARG A 253 37.43 -38.84 82.80
N GLN A 254 36.11 -38.90 82.95
CA GLN A 254 35.46 -39.26 84.22
C GLN A 254 35.77 -40.70 84.61
N LEU A 255 35.78 -41.64 83.67
CA LEU A 255 36.17 -43.03 83.94
C LEU A 255 37.64 -43.13 84.40
N GLN A 256 38.54 -42.39 83.77
CA GLN A 256 39.95 -42.30 84.19
C GLN A 256 40.10 -41.69 85.60
N GLU A 257 39.30 -40.66 85.92
CA GLU A 257 39.28 -40.07 87.26
C GLU A 257 38.74 -41.05 88.31
N ILE A 258 37.67 -41.79 88.00
CA ILE A 258 37.13 -42.86 88.85
C ILE A 258 38.17 -43.97 89.04
N GLU A 259 38.86 -44.39 87.97
CA GLU A 259 39.92 -45.40 88.03
C GLU A 259 41.06 -44.96 88.95
N HIS A 260 41.56 -43.73 88.77
CA HIS A 260 42.58 -43.15 89.64
C HIS A 260 42.13 -43.03 91.10
N LEU A 261 40.90 -42.56 91.35
CA LEU A 261 40.34 -42.52 92.70
C LEU A 261 40.22 -43.94 93.30
N ASN A 262 39.80 -44.91 92.50
CA ASN A 262 39.70 -46.30 92.92
C ASN A 262 41.08 -46.88 93.27
N GLU A 263 42.09 -46.68 92.43
CA GLU A 263 43.49 -47.03 92.72
C GLU A 263 43.99 -46.40 94.02
N SER A 264 43.72 -45.10 94.22
CA SER A 264 44.06 -44.40 95.46
C SER A 264 43.34 -44.99 96.68
N THR A 265 42.06 -45.36 96.57
CA THR A 265 41.33 -45.97 97.68
C THR A 265 41.83 -47.37 97.99
N VAL A 266 42.21 -48.16 96.98
CA VAL A 266 42.81 -49.48 97.16
C VAL A 266 44.18 -49.34 97.84
N ALA A 267 45.01 -48.39 97.42
CA ALA A 267 46.30 -48.11 98.07
C ALA A 267 46.11 -47.72 99.54
N GLN A 268 45.20 -46.79 99.84
CA GLN A 268 44.87 -46.41 101.22
C GLN A 268 44.33 -47.59 102.04
N ALA A 269 43.51 -48.46 101.44
CA ALA A 269 42.99 -49.65 102.12
C ALA A 269 44.11 -50.66 102.43
N GLN A 270 45.08 -50.83 101.53
CA GLN A 270 46.29 -51.64 101.75
C GLN A 270 47.16 -51.05 102.85
N GLU A 271 47.37 -49.73 102.86
CA GLU A 271 48.08 -49.03 103.94
C GLU A 271 47.37 -49.22 105.29
N LEU A 272 46.05 -49.06 105.36
CA LEU A 272 45.28 -49.31 106.57
C LEU A 272 45.34 -50.79 107.01
N ALA A 273 45.35 -51.73 106.07
CA ALA A 273 45.51 -53.15 106.37
C ALA A 273 46.91 -53.45 106.94
N ALA A 274 47.95 -52.88 106.34
CA ALA A 274 49.33 -52.98 106.83
C ALA A 274 49.49 -52.36 108.22
N LEU A 275 48.93 -51.16 108.46
CA LEU A 275 48.92 -50.53 109.78
C LEU A 275 48.14 -51.35 110.82
N ARG A 276 47.01 -51.96 110.44
CA ARG A 276 46.27 -52.87 111.33
C ARG A 276 47.09 -54.11 111.66
N GLN A 277 47.80 -54.67 110.69
CA GLN A 277 48.72 -55.78 110.91
C GLN A 277 49.86 -55.37 111.85
N GLU A 278 50.49 -54.22 111.65
CA GLU A 278 51.55 -53.70 112.53
C GLU A 278 51.02 -53.47 113.96
N ILE A 279 49.79 -53.01 114.13
CA ILE A 279 49.15 -52.88 115.45
C ILE A 279 48.90 -54.27 116.07
N ALA A 280 48.45 -55.24 115.28
CA ALA A 280 48.27 -56.62 115.77
C ALA A 280 49.61 -57.21 116.22
N GLU A 281 50.65 -57.11 115.40
CA GLU A 281 52.01 -57.55 115.72
C GLU A 281 52.54 -56.85 116.98
N ARG A 282 52.34 -55.53 117.13
CA ARG A 282 52.71 -54.81 118.35
C ARG A 282 51.93 -55.26 119.59
N ASN A 283 50.65 -55.57 119.43
CA ASN A 283 49.85 -56.10 120.53
C ASN A 283 50.30 -57.52 120.89
N ASP A 284 50.64 -58.36 119.93
CA ASP A 284 51.17 -59.70 120.16
C ASP A 284 52.52 -59.62 120.88
N ILE A 285 53.45 -58.76 120.42
CA ILE A 285 54.72 -58.49 121.11
C ILE A 285 54.46 -57.98 122.53
N ARG A 286 53.51 -57.06 122.72
CA ARG A 286 53.17 -56.55 124.05
C ARG A 286 52.58 -57.65 124.94
N ASN A 287 51.76 -58.54 124.39
CA ASN A 287 51.21 -59.68 125.11
C ASN A 287 52.32 -60.67 125.46
N ASP A 288 53.24 -60.96 124.54
CA ASP A 288 54.42 -61.80 124.78
C ASP A 288 55.33 -61.18 125.86
N ASP A 289 55.53 -59.86 125.84
CA ASP A 289 56.24 -59.12 126.88
C ASP A 289 55.49 -59.19 128.22
N GLU A 290 54.16 -59.04 128.23
CA GLU A 290 53.33 -59.21 129.43
C GLU A 290 53.40 -60.65 129.96
N GLU A 291 53.37 -61.66 129.08
CA GLU A 291 53.55 -63.07 129.42
C GLU A 291 54.94 -63.35 129.95
N PHE A 292 55.99 -62.81 129.33
CA PHE A 292 57.37 -62.92 129.79
C PHE A 292 57.55 -62.24 131.14
N MET A 293 56.97 -61.06 131.34
CA MET A 293 56.99 -60.36 132.62
C MET A 293 56.19 -61.14 133.68
N SER A 294 55.08 -61.78 133.32
CA SER A 294 54.32 -62.67 134.20
C SER A 294 55.13 -63.92 134.57
N GLN A 295 55.82 -64.54 133.60
CA GLN A 295 56.74 -65.65 133.82
C GLN A 295 57.90 -65.23 134.72
N ALA A 296 58.56 -64.11 134.44
CA ALA A 296 59.62 -63.56 135.27
C ALA A 296 59.12 -63.21 136.68
N GLN A 297 57.90 -62.69 136.82
CA GLN A 297 57.27 -62.47 138.13
C GLN A 297 57.02 -63.80 138.86
N SER A 298 56.53 -64.84 138.17
CA SER A 298 56.37 -66.17 138.76
C SER A 298 57.71 -66.80 139.14
N GLU A 299 58.75 -66.66 138.32
CA GLU A 299 60.11 -67.12 138.64
C GLU A 299 60.70 -66.35 139.81
N ILE A 300 60.47 -65.03 139.91
CA ILE A 300 60.88 -64.24 141.07
C ILE A 300 60.14 -64.73 142.33
N GLU A 301 58.85 -65.04 142.22
CA GLU A 301 58.06 -65.54 143.34
C GLU A 301 58.48 -66.97 143.74
N ASP A 302 58.80 -67.84 142.78
CA ASP A 302 59.37 -69.18 143.00
C ASP A 302 60.77 -69.08 143.62
N LEU A 303 61.62 -68.16 143.15
CA LEU A 303 62.93 -67.89 143.74
C LEU A 303 62.80 -67.32 145.16
N ARG A 304 61.80 -66.48 145.43
CA ARG A 304 61.49 -66.02 146.79
C ARG A 304 61.07 -67.18 147.69
N GLN A 305 60.18 -68.06 147.22
CA GLN A 305 59.80 -69.27 147.95
C GLN A 305 60.99 -70.21 148.17
N ALA A 306 61.89 -70.34 147.19
CA ALA A 306 63.11 -71.13 147.31
C ALA A 306 64.12 -70.52 148.28
N ILE A 307 64.24 -69.18 148.32
CA ILE A 307 65.03 -68.45 149.31
C ILE A 307 64.42 -68.67 150.70
N GLU A 308 63.10 -68.53 150.86
CA GLU A 308 62.41 -68.78 152.13
C GLU A 308 62.61 -70.24 152.60
N ALA A 309 62.50 -71.21 151.70
CA ALA A 309 62.79 -72.62 151.99
C ALA A 309 64.27 -72.87 152.34
N LYS A 310 65.21 -72.11 151.77
CA LYS A 310 66.64 -72.18 152.10
C LYS A 310 66.97 -71.48 153.42
N ASP A 311 66.31 -70.39 153.74
CA ASP A 311 66.42 -69.70 155.02
C ASP A 311 65.89 -70.58 156.17
N GLU A 312 64.81 -71.34 155.96
CA GLU A 312 64.32 -72.37 156.89
C GLU A 312 65.30 -73.56 157.08
N GLU A 313 66.15 -73.85 156.09
CA GLU A 313 67.20 -74.87 156.18
C GLU A 313 68.46 -74.33 156.88
N ILE A 314 68.74 -73.03 156.72
CA ILE A 314 69.79 -72.30 157.44
C ILE A 314 69.45 -72.17 158.93
N GLU A 315 68.20 -71.89 159.30
CA GLU A 315 67.75 -71.88 160.69
C GLU A 315 67.87 -73.26 161.37
N ARG A 316 67.70 -74.36 160.61
CA ARG A 316 67.92 -75.73 161.12
C ARG A 316 69.39 -76.08 161.32
N LEU A 317 70.30 -75.51 160.51
CA LEU A 317 71.74 -75.76 160.60
C LEU A 317 72.45 -74.86 161.64
N LEU A 318 71.84 -73.73 162.04
CA LEU A 318 72.37 -72.82 163.06
C LEU A 318 72.13 -73.27 164.53
N ALA A 319 71.25 -74.25 164.78
CA ALA A 319 71.03 -74.80 166.12
C ALA A 319 72.03 -75.91 166.53
N ALA A 320 72.87 -76.41 165.61
CA ALA A 320 73.65 -77.64 165.81
C ALA A 320 75.19 -77.50 165.81
N ALA A 321 75.77 -76.30 165.65
CA ALA A 321 77.24 -76.20 165.55
C ALA A 321 77.82 -74.89 166.12
N SER A 322 78.13 -74.93 167.41
CA SER A 322 79.09 -74.05 168.07
C SER A 322 80.50 -74.66 168.04
N SER A 323 81.44 -74.15 167.22
CA SER A 323 82.90 -73.98 167.49
C SER A 323 83.80 -73.87 166.23
N SER A 324 84.73 -72.91 166.29
CA SER A 324 86.01 -72.72 165.54
C SER A 324 86.07 -72.01 164.16
N ASP A 325 87.03 -71.09 164.09
CA ASP A 325 87.67 -70.31 162.99
C ASP A 325 88.81 -71.16 162.30
N PRO A 326 89.57 -70.76 161.23
CA PRO A 326 89.59 -69.54 160.37
C PRO A 326 89.88 -69.76 158.82
N GLU A 327 90.13 -68.65 158.07
CA GLU A 327 90.95 -68.45 156.80
C GLU A 327 90.42 -68.62 155.33
N GLY A 328 90.53 -67.55 154.50
CA GLY A 328 91.31 -67.53 153.21
C GLY A 328 90.61 -67.42 151.79
N PRO A 329 91.25 -66.84 150.71
CA PRO A 329 90.62 -65.98 149.65
C PRO A 329 90.96 -66.24 148.12
N ARG A 330 90.48 -65.34 147.18
CA ARG A 330 90.93 -64.98 145.77
C ARG A 330 90.11 -65.52 144.55
N SER A 331 90.07 -65.00 143.30
CA SER A 331 90.45 -63.77 142.52
C SER A 331 90.23 -64.06 141.00
N LEU A 332 89.84 -63.06 140.16
CA LEU A 332 90.25 -62.79 138.74
C LEU A 332 89.09 -62.25 137.85
N ASP A 333 88.98 -60.91 137.66
CA ASP A 333 87.92 -60.31 136.82
C ASP A 333 88.33 -59.04 136.01
N ASP A 334 89.61 -58.70 135.91
CA ASP A 334 90.01 -57.37 135.40
C ASP A 334 90.70 -57.33 134.02
N GLU A 335 90.98 -58.48 133.38
CA GLU A 335 91.78 -58.51 132.14
C GLU A 335 90.94 -58.68 130.85
N MET A 336 89.69 -59.13 130.97
CA MET A 336 88.83 -59.41 129.81
C MET A 336 88.17 -58.14 129.23
N LEU A 337 88.06 -57.08 130.03
CA LEU A 337 87.46 -55.80 129.63
C LEU A 337 88.41 -54.90 128.83
N GLY A 338 89.70 -55.20 128.79
CA GLY A 338 90.71 -54.45 128.03
C GLY A 338 90.67 -54.70 126.52
N ALA A 339 90.34 -55.93 126.08
CA ALA A 339 90.41 -56.32 124.68
C ALA A 339 89.24 -55.78 123.82
N ILE A 340 88.06 -55.59 124.42
CA ILE A 340 86.83 -55.22 123.69
C ILE A 340 86.83 -53.73 123.28
N LYS A 341 87.49 -52.85 124.05
CA LYS A 341 87.56 -51.41 123.74
C LYS A 341 88.47 -51.07 122.55
N GLN A 342 89.52 -51.85 122.28
CA GLN A 342 90.43 -51.54 121.18
C GLN A 342 89.84 -51.91 119.81
N GLN A 343 89.04 -52.98 119.72
CA GLN A 343 88.43 -53.44 118.46
C GLN A 343 87.37 -52.45 117.93
N HIS A 344 86.61 -51.79 118.82
CA HIS A 344 85.55 -50.85 118.45
C HIS A 344 86.08 -49.50 117.90
N SER A 345 87.33 -49.14 118.21
CA SER A 345 87.97 -47.90 117.71
C SER A 345 88.38 -47.97 116.23
N LEU A 346 88.70 -49.17 115.74
CA LEU A 346 89.08 -49.41 114.35
C LEU A 346 87.85 -49.42 113.43
N GLU A 347 86.72 -49.94 113.90
CA GLU A 347 85.46 -49.96 113.13
C GLU A 347 84.85 -48.56 112.93
N LEU A 348 84.97 -47.68 113.93
CA LEU A 348 84.53 -46.28 113.81
C LEU A 348 85.39 -45.46 112.82
N SER A 349 86.67 -45.81 112.67
CA SER A 349 87.54 -45.17 111.68
C SER A 349 87.25 -45.66 110.25
N ALA A 350 86.88 -46.94 110.11
CA ALA A 350 86.48 -47.52 108.82
C ALA A 350 85.14 -46.95 108.31
N SER A 351 84.16 -46.73 109.21
CA SER A 351 82.87 -46.12 108.84
C SER A 351 83.02 -44.64 108.45
N GLN A 352 83.85 -43.86 109.15
CA GLN A 352 84.13 -42.46 108.78
C GLN A 352 84.87 -42.31 107.45
N SER A 353 85.76 -43.24 107.08
CA SER A 353 86.42 -43.24 105.77
C SER A 353 85.43 -43.49 104.62
N ARG A 354 84.46 -44.39 104.85
CA ARG A 354 83.40 -44.70 103.87
C ARG A 354 82.43 -43.54 103.65
N ILE A 355 82.18 -42.74 104.69
CA ILE A 355 81.36 -41.52 104.58
C ILE A 355 82.06 -40.49 103.70
N ARG A 356 83.37 -40.24 103.91
CA ARG A 356 84.13 -39.27 103.08
C ARG A 356 84.20 -39.66 101.60
N SER A 357 84.29 -40.95 101.27
CA SER A 357 84.32 -41.39 99.86
C SER A 357 82.97 -41.22 99.15
N LEU A 358 81.86 -41.48 99.88
CA LEU A 358 80.51 -41.26 99.36
C LEU A 358 80.24 -39.78 99.13
N GLU A 359 80.66 -38.91 100.05
CA GLU A 359 80.58 -37.45 99.90
C GLU A 359 81.31 -36.98 98.64
N THR A 360 82.55 -37.43 98.40
CA THR A 360 83.27 -37.08 97.16
C THR A 360 82.55 -37.56 95.89
N SER A 361 81.94 -38.75 95.91
CA SER A 361 81.21 -39.26 94.73
C SER A 361 79.93 -38.47 94.44
N LEU A 362 79.28 -37.96 95.50
CA LEU A 362 78.06 -37.18 95.40
C LEU A 362 78.37 -35.79 94.83
N PHE A 363 79.45 -35.15 95.29
CA PHE A 363 79.94 -33.90 94.71
C PHE A 363 80.32 -34.04 93.21
N GLU A 364 80.96 -35.14 92.80
CA GLU A 364 81.27 -35.38 91.39
C GLU A 364 80.02 -35.68 90.54
N ALA A 365 79.01 -36.35 91.10
CA ALA A 365 77.73 -36.58 90.44
C ALA A 365 76.97 -35.26 90.24
N ASP A 366 76.96 -34.39 91.25
CA ASP A 366 76.26 -33.11 91.20
C ASP A 366 76.96 -32.12 90.24
N ALA A 367 78.29 -32.11 90.21
CA ALA A 367 79.06 -31.36 89.21
C ALA A 367 78.73 -31.78 87.77
N ARG A 368 78.50 -33.08 87.52
CA ARG A 368 78.09 -33.61 86.21
C ARG A 368 76.65 -33.23 85.85
N SER A 369 75.73 -33.32 86.80
CA SER A 369 74.35 -32.84 86.65
C SER A 369 74.31 -31.36 86.25
N HIS A 370 75.07 -30.53 86.96
CA HIS A 370 75.10 -29.09 86.72
C HIS A 370 75.77 -28.70 85.39
N ALA A 371 76.73 -29.51 84.91
CA ALA A 371 77.33 -29.36 83.59
C ALA A 371 76.35 -29.71 82.46
N LEU A 372 75.57 -30.79 82.61
CA LEU A 372 74.54 -31.18 81.66
C LEU A 372 73.39 -30.17 81.61
N GLN A 373 72.98 -29.62 82.75
CA GLN A 373 71.94 -28.58 82.80
C GLN A 373 72.38 -27.29 82.10
N LYS A 374 73.66 -26.92 82.17
CA LYS A 374 74.23 -25.83 81.37
C LYS A 374 74.22 -26.12 79.87
N GLN A 375 74.46 -27.36 79.45
CA GLN A 375 74.41 -27.75 78.04
C GLN A 375 72.97 -27.75 77.51
N ILE A 376 71.99 -28.17 78.31
CA ILE A 376 70.57 -28.12 77.94
C ILE A 376 70.12 -26.66 77.80
N SER A 377 70.44 -25.79 78.76
CA SER A 377 70.11 -24.36 78.67
C SER A 377 70.76 -23.68 77.45
N ALA A 378 72.01 -24.03 77.10
CA ALA A 378 72.66 -23.52 75.90
C ALA A 378 72.03 -24.04 74.58
N LEU A 379 71.42 -25.23 74.61
CA LEU A 379 70.68 -25.79 73.47
C LEU A 379 69.26 -25.20 73.34
N GLU A 380 68.65 -24.78 74.45
CA GLU A 380 67.35 -24.11 74.46
C GLU A 380 67.43 -22.67 73.91
N ASP A 381 68.54 -21.95 74.11
CA ASP A 381 68.76 -20.59 73.61
C ASP A 381 69.00 -20.50 72.08
N LEU A 382 69.28 -21.62 71.40
CA LEU A 382 69.52 -21.67 69.95
C LEU A 382 68.29 -22.11 69.13
N ARG A 383 67.12 -22.29 69.75
CA ARG A 383 65.91 -22.75 69.05
C ARG A 383 64.96 -21.57 68.70
N PRO A 384 64.64 -21.32 67.41
CA PRO A 384 63.72 -20.26 67.02
C PRO A 384 62.28 -20.64 67.37
N ARG A 385 61.63 -19.79 68.18
CA ARG A 385 60.20 -19.83 68.51
C ARG A 385 59.39 -19.29 67.33
N SER A 386 58.83 -20.18 66.52
CA SER A 386 57.66 -19.90 65.66
C SER A 386 56.39 -19.91 66.52
N PHE A 387 55.74 -18.76 66.66
CA PHE A 387 54.52 -18.57 67.45
C PHE A 387 53.27 -18.40 66.58
N SER A 388 52.26 -19.23 66.82
CA SER A 388 50.87 -18.83 67.14
C SER A 388 49.99 -20.10 67.29
N PRO A 389 48.82 -20.07 67.99
CA PRO A 389 48.31 -19.12 68.99
C PRO A 389 47.59 -19.76 70.23
N ILE A 390 47.13 -18.87 71.16
CA ILE A 390 46.03 -19.02 72.18
C ILE A 390 46.44 -19.56 73.59
N PRO A 391 45.83 -19.18 74.77
CA PRO A 391 44.91 -18.07 75.17
C PRO A 391 45.28 -17.32 76.50
N SER A 392 44.47 -16.28 76.80
CA SER A 392 44.02 -15.83 78.15
C SER A 392 44.93 -15.00 79.08
N ARG A 393 44.59 -13.70 79.25
CA ARG A 393 44.20 -13.12 80.55
C ARG A 393 43.57 -11.71 80.44
N PRO A 394 42.75 -11.28 81.43
CA PRO A 394 41.84 -10.12 81.38
C PRO A 394 42.38 -8.88 82.12
N SER A 395 41.76 -7.71 81.90
CA SER A 395 41.57 -6.58 82.84
C SER A 395 41.19 -5.33 82.01
N SER A 396 39.91 -4.94 81.91
CA SER A 396 39.11 -4.12 82.84
C SER A 396 39.25 -2.60 82.64
N ARG A 397 38.07 -1.96 82.55
CA ARG A 397 37.73 -0.52 82.70
C ARG A 397 38.16 0.40 81.54
N GLY A 398 37.29 1.22 80.95
CA GLY A 398 35.90 1.55 81.24
C GLY A 398 35.59 2.95 80.72
N SER A 399 34.32 3.16 80.37
CA SER A 399 33.63 4.46 80.25
C SER A 399 34.02 5.35 79.04
N ALA A 400 33.14 6.04 78.33
CA ALA A 400 31.70 6.02 78.10
C ALA A 400 31.41 7.10 77.02
N ILE A 401 30.16 7.14 76.56
CA ILE A 401 29.42 8.32 76.08
C ILE A 401 29.33 8.56 74.55
N ASP A 402 28.06 8.74 74.18
CA ASP A 402 27.38 9.26 72.98
C ASP A 402 27.35 8.42 71.70
N LEU A 403 26.24 7.75 71.33
CA LEU A 403 24.85 8.18 71.02
C LEU A 403 24.69 9.03 69.76
N HIS A 404 23.81 8.50 68.89
CA HIS A 404 23.11 9.08 67.74
C HIS A 404 23.83 9.00 66.38
N ARG A 405 23.36 8.11 65.49
CA ARG A 405 22.20 8.38 64.61
C ARG A 405 22.02 7.23 63.61
N ALA A 406 20.84 6.64 63.64
CA ALA A 406 20.37 5.64 62.68
C ALA A 406 20.26 6.21 61.25
N SER A 407 20.38 5.32 60.25
CA SER A 407 19.23 4.93 59.40
C SER A 407 19.63 4.52 57.98
N PHE A 408 19.39 3.24 57.68
CA PHE A 408 18.78 2.67 56.47
C PHE A 408 19.27 3.12 55.08
N SER A 409 19.86 2.19 54.31
CA SER A 409 19.16 1.58 53.14
C SER A 409 20.01 0.52 52.42
N SER A 410 19.36 -0.62 52.19
CA SER A 410 19.51 -1.60 51.08
C SER A 410 20.75 -2.50 50.95
N HIS A 411 20.56 -3.75 51.41
CA HIS A 411 20.90 -5.02 50.74
C HIS A 411 20.66 -5.00 49.21
N LYS A 412 21.19 -5.84 48.31
CA LYS A 412 22.01 -7.07 48.17
C LYS A 412 22.30 -7.08 46.64
N GLY A 413 23.43 -7.49 46.06
CA GLY A 413 24.07 -8.80 46.10
C GLY A 413 24.45 -9.21 44.65
N THR A 414 25.74 -9.53 44.45
CA THR A 414 26.30 -10.68 43.69
C THR A 414 25.76 -11.09 42.29
N LEU A 415 26.54 -10.76 41.25
CA LEU A 415 27.23 -11.60 40.21
C LEU A 415 26.49 -12.77 39.49
N PRO A 416 26.74 -13.04 38.16
CA PRO A 416 28.00 -13.68 37.72
C PRO A 416 28.57 -13.30 36.32
N ALA A 417 29.71 -13.93 36.04
CA ALA A 417 30.69 -13.80 34.95
C ALA A 417 30.18 -14.01 33.50
N SER A 418 30.86 -13.34 32.55
CA SER A 418 31.79 -13.97 31.59
C SER A 418 31.82 -13.28 30.21
N LEU A 419 33.05 -13.03 29.75
CA LEU A 419 33.51 -13.05 28.36
C LEU A 419 32.61 -12.47 27.26
N SER A 420 32.90 -11.24 26.82
CA SER A 420 33.02 -10.83 25.39
C SER A 420 32.93 -9.30 25.24
N ARG A 421 34.02 -8.57 25.51
CA ARG A 421 34.10 -7.16 25.07
C ARG A 421 35.52 -6.68 24.85
N ALA A 422 36.19 -7.27 23.87
CA ALA A 422 37.46 -6.77 23.34
C ALA A 422 37.40 -6.65 21.81
N ALA A 423 36.46 -5.84 21.29
CA ALA A 423 36.39 -5.56 19.84
C ALA A 423 35.69 -4.23 19.46
N VAL A 424 35.72 -3.19 20.31
CA VAL A 424 35.04 -1.91 19.98
C VAL A 424 35.95 -0.67 20.07
N THR A 425 37.25 -0.82 20.32
CA THR A 425 38.14 0.34 20.50
C THR A 425 39.02 0.69 19.28
N ARG A 426 38.77 0.13 18.09
CA ARG A 426 39.50 0.52 16.86
C ARG A 426 38.71 1.34 15.84
N THR A 427 37.38 1.46 15.95
CA THR A 427 36.54 2.20 14.99
C THR A 427 36.27 3.65 15.37
N ALA A 428 36.53 4.05 16.63
CA ALA A 428 36.21 5.40 17.11
C ALA A 428 37.13 6.51 16.53
N VAL A 429 38.33 6.16 16.05
CA VAL A 429 39.32 7.15 15.56
C VAL A 429 39.04 7.60 14.11
N LEU A 430 38.29 6.82 13.32
CA LEU A 430 37.96 7.15 11.93
C LEU A 430 36.64 7.93 11.77
N ASP A 431 35.81 8.02 12.81
CA ASP A 431 34.47 8.64 12.74
C ASP A 431 34.44 10.09 13.26
N GLN A 432 35.57 10.63 13.73
CA GLN A 432 35.62 11.93 14.40
C GLN A 432 35.61 13.14 13.44
N GLY A 433 35.88 12.93 12.14
CA GLY A 433 35.84 13.95 11.10
C GLY A 433 34.56 13.99 10.25
N LEU A 434 33.59 13.10 10.51
CA LEU A 434 32.35 13.03 9.74
C LEU A 434 31.23 13.83 10.42
N SER A 435 30.30 14.35 9.61
CA SER A 435 29.13 15.06 10.12
C SER A 435 28.26 14.13 11.00
N PRO A 436 27.49 14.69 11.95
CA PRO A 436 26.62 13.89 12.83
C PRO A 436 25.63 13.02 12.04
N GLU A 437 25.13 13.54 10.92
CA GLU A 437 24.19 12.84 10.04
C GLU A 437 24.89 11.68 9.30
N THR A 438 26.11 11.88 8.81
CA THR A 438 26.89 10.81 8.15
C THR A 438 27.26 9.71 9.14
N ARG A 439 27.59 10.06 10.40
CA ARG A 439 27.82 9.08 11.48
C ARG A 439 26.57 8.27 11.79
N HIS A 440 25.41 8.92 11.85
CA HIS A 440 24.13 8.22 12.09
C HIS A 440 23.80 7.27 10.94
N LYS A 441 23.89 7.72 9.67
CA LYS A 441 23.65 6.87 8.49
C LYS A 441 24.61 5.69 8.42
N ARG A 442 25.90 5.90 8.74
CA ARG A 442 26.89 4.82 8.82
C ARG A 442 26.57 3.83 9.93
N LYS A 443 26.15 4.31 11.11
CA LYS A 443 25.74 3.45 12.22
C LYS A 443 24.51 2.61 11.88
N VAL A 444 23.50 3.21 11.24
CA VAL A 444 22.27 2.51 10.83
C VAL A 444 22.57 1.48 9.74
N SER A 445 23.31 1.86 8.69
CA SER A 445 23.69 0.93 7.61
C SER A 445 24.54 -0.25 8.11
N LEU A 446 25.50 0.00 9.01
CA LEU A 446 26.28 -1.07 9.64
C LEU A 446 25.44 -1.94 10.58
N SER A 447 24.47 -1.36 11.29
CA SER A 447 23.52 -2.12 12.11
C SER A 447 22.64 -3.02 11.26
N MET A 448 22.17 -2.53 10.11
CA MET A 448 21.37 -3.30 9.17
C MET A 448 22.17 -4.41 8.51
N LEU A 449 23.41 -4.12 8.10
CA LEU A 449 24.33 -5.12 7.56
C LEU A 449 24.65 -6.20 8.60
N LYS A 450 24.86 -5.79 9.86
CA LYS A 450 25.06 -6.73 10.98
C LYS A 450 23.84 -7.61 11.19
N ALA A 451 22.63 -7.04 11.22
CA ALA A 451 21.39 -7.81 11.36
C ALA A 451 21.21 -8.81 10.19
N ARG A 452 21.58 -8.42 8.97
CA ARG A 452 21.55 -9.29 7.80
C ARG A 452 22.54 -10.45 7.93
N ILE A 453 23.79 -10.16 8.30
CA ILE A 453 24.81 -11.20 8.52
C ILE A 453 24.39 -12.15 9.66
N GLU A 454 23.86 -11.60 10.76
CA GLU A 454 23.35 -12.40 11.88
C GLU A 454 22.17 -13.28 11.45
N SER A 455 21.25 -12.76 10.64
CA SER A 455 20.13 -13.54 10.08
C SER A 455 20.58 -14.64 9.10
N GLU A 456 21.60 -14.39 8.27
CA GLU A 456 22.15 -15.40 7.37
C GLU A 456 22.97 -16.45 8.15
N SER A 457 23.68 -16.04 9.20
CA SER A 457 24.44 -16.95 10.07
C SER A 457 23.57 -17.83 10.97
N ALA A 458 22.39 -17.35 11.38
CA ALA A 458 21.42 -18.12 12.16
C ALA A 458 20.72 -19.20 11.32
N VAL A 459 20.59 -19.01 10.01
CA VAL A 459 20.02 -19.99 9.07
C VAL A 459 21.05 -21.04 8.61
N GLY A 460 22.36 -20.74 8.71
CA GLY A 460 23.44 -21.65 8.31
C GLY A 460 23.81 -22.76 9.31
N LEU A 461 23.30 -22.73 10.54
CA LEU A 461 23.65 -23.70 11.60
C LEU A 461 22.59 -24.79 11.84
N PHE A 462 21.42 -24.66 11.21
CA PHE A 462 20.38 -25.68 11.23
C PHE A 462 19.88 -25.85 9.81
N HIS A 463 20.46 -26.76 9.03
CA HIS A 463 19.76 -27.58 8.01
C HIS A 463 20.76 -28.46 7.22
N HIS A 464 20.86 -29.73 7.64
CA HIS A 464 20.69 -30.95 6.82
C HIS A 464 20.96 -32.19 7.69
N PRO A 465 20.26 -33.33 7.50
CA PRO A 465 20.12 -33.97 6.18
C PRO A 465 18.80 -34.72 5.85
N ALA A 466 18.72 -35.09 4.56
CA ALA A 466 18.15 -36.32 3.98
C ALA A 466 16.62 -36.55 3.86
N SER A 467 16.17 -36.47 2.60
CA SER A 467 15.49 -37.53 1.83
C SER A 467 14.33 -38.32 2.45
N ARG A 468 13.11 -38.19 1.89
CA ARG A 468 12.28 -39.35 1.47
C ARG A 468 11.06 -38.95 0.63
N ASN A 469 10.99 -39.56 -0.55
CA ASN A 469 9.80 -39.76 -1.38
C ASN A 469 8.64 -40.33 -0.56
N LEU A 470 7.40 -39.96 -0.87
CA LEU A 470 6.29 -40.88 -1.17
C LEU A 470 5.13 -40.10 -1.86
N SER A 471 4.72 -40.59 -3.03
CA SER A 471 3.42 -40.34 -3.70
C SER A 471 2.39 -41.36 -3.16
N PRO A 472 1.05 -41.17 -3.29
CA PRO A 472 0.31 -41.48 -4.54
C PRO A 472 -0.93 -40.61 -4.88
N VAL A 473 -1.04 -40.15 -6.15
CA VAL A 473 -2.09 -40.37 -7.21
C VAL A 473 -3.57 -40.68 -6.80
N PRO A 474 -4.67 -40.43 -7.58
CA PRO A 474 -5.07 -39.45 -8.64
C PRO A 474 -6.52 -38.85 -8.49
N SER A 475 -6.97 -37.93 -9.37
CA SER A 475 -8.19 -38.10 -10.22
C SER A 475 -8.48 -36.91 -11.16
N ASP A 476 -8.63 -37.25 -12.45
CA ASP A 476 -9.60 -36.81 -13.47
C ASP A 476 -9.83 -35.32 -13.85
N GLY A 477 -9.65 -35.05 -15.14
CA GLY A 477 -10.39 -33.99 -15.88
C GLY A 477 -9.68 -33.54 -17.18
N PRO A 478 -10.33 -33.51 -18.37
CA PRO A 478 -9.66 -33.84 -19.64
C PRO A 478 -9.55 -32.69 -20.68
N ASP A 479 -8.76 -32.97 -21.74
CA ASP A 479 -8.90 -32.53 -23.15
C ASP A 479 -8.68 -31.03 -23.49
N SER A 480 -7.90 -30.60 -24.50
CA SER A 480 -7.19 -31.22 -25.63
C SER A 480 -6.09 -30.28 -26.13
N GLN A 481 -4.89 -30.79 -26.36
CA GLN A 481 -3.97 -30.30 -27.40
C GLN A 481 -4.05 -31.28 -28.59
N PRO A 482 -3.54 -30.89 -29.77
CA PRO A 482 -2.36 -31.64 -30.19
C PRO A 482 -1.29 -30.79 -30.89
N SER A 483 -0.08 -31.37 -30.84
CA SER A 483 0.99 -31.33 -31.84
C SER A 483 1.97 -30.15 -31.87
N SER A 484 3.10 -30.33 -31.17
CA SER A 484 4.48 -30.03 -31.64
C SER A 484 4.91 -31.06 -32.71
N PRO A 485 6.00 -30.91 -33.54
CA PRO A 485 7.36 -30.38 -33.20
C PRO A 485 8.16 -29.74 -34.41
N PRO A 486 9.51 -29.56 -34.42
CA PRO A 486 10.50 -29.05 -33.45
C PRO A 486 11.40 -27.91 -34.09
N PRO A 487 12.72 -27.74 -33.80
CA PRO A 487 13.24 -26.67 -32.93
C PRO A 487 14.25 -25.73 -33.62
N LEU A 488 14.45 -24.53 -33.07
CA LEU A 488 15.66 -23.74 -33.33
C LEU A 488 16.24 -23.19 -32.03
N HIS A 489 17.48 -23.61 -31.77
CA HIS A 489 18.43 -23.07 -30.81
C HIS A 489 18.45 -21.54 -30.84
N HIS A 490 18.65 -20.88 -29.69
CA HIS A 490 19.61 -19.79 -29.50
C HIS A 490 19.92 -19.59 -28.00
N HIS A 491 21.17 -19.23 -27.73
CA HIS A 491 21.89 -19.27 -26.46
C HIS A 491 21.47 -18.21 -25.42
N PRO A 492 21.72 -18.45 -24.11
CA PRO A 492 21.59 -17.44 -23.05
C PRO A 492 22.92 -16.74 -22.82
N THR A 493 22.97 -15.40 -22.93
CA THR A 493 24.08 -14.57 -22.43
C THR A 493 23.52 -13.20 -21.97
N PRO A 494 24.28 -12.33 -21.27
CA PRO A 494 24.23 -12.22 -19.82
C PRO A 494 23.76 -10.83 -19.35
N ARG A 495 23.47 -10.74 -18.05
CA ARG A 495 23.15 -9.53 -17.30
C ARG A 495 24.31 -8.50 -17.33
N PRO A 496 24.06 -7.19 -17.57
CA PRO A 496 24.99 -6.14 -17.20
C PRO A 496 24.55 -5.40 -15.92
N GLN A 497 25.57 -5.01 -15.15
CA GLN A 497 25.53 -4.24 -13.92
C GLN A 497 25.43 -2.73 -14.22
N PHE A 498 24.60 -2.05 -13.43
CA PHE A 498 24.71 -0.68 -12.89
C PHE A 498 25.04 0.54 -13.79
N LEU A 499 24.10 1.51 -13.71
CA LEU A 499 24.26 2.98 -13.68
C LEU A 499 24.67 3.70 -14.96
N ASP A 500 23.69 4.34 -15.61
CA ASP A 500 23.79 5.74 -16.02
C ASP A 500 22.38 6.40 -16.00
N ASP A 501 22.36 7.65 -15.57
CA ASP A 501 21.21 8.44 -15.13
C ASP A 501 20.20 8.81 -16.23
N SER A 502 19.06 8.13 -16.27
CA SER A 502 17.82 8.66 -16.84
C SER A 502 16.61 7.95 -16.22
N HIS A 503 15.90 8.62 -15.31
CA HIS A 503 14.66 8.11 -14.72
C HIS A 503 13.54 8.16 -15.78
N VAL A 504 13.31 7.05 -16.47
CA VAL A 504 12.18 6.88 -17.38
C VAL A 504 11.05 6.19 -16.61
N PHE A 505 9.97 6.92 -16.30
CA PHE A 505 8.73 6.33 -15.81
C PHE A 505 7.81 6.03 -16.99
N TRP A 506 7.47 4.75 -17.18
CA TRP A 506 6.43 4.35 -18.13
C TRP A 506 5.05 4.53 -17.50
N CYS A 507 4.29 5.51 -17.98
CA CYS A 507 2.86 5.57 -17.74
C CYS A 507 2.16 4.70 -18.81
N HIS A 508 1.43 3.68 -18.37
CA HIS A 508 0.70 2.76 -19.25
C HIS A 508 -0.56 3.39 -19.90
N SER A 509 -0.84 4.67 -19.65
CA SER A 509 -2.12 5.31 -20.03
C SER A 509 -1.99 6.54 -20.94
N CYS A 510 -0.79 6.92 -21.40
CA CYS A 510 -0.61 8.13 -22.22
C CYS A 510 -0.11 7.78 -23.63
N ARG A 511 -0.98 7.87 -24.64
CA ARG A 511 -0.56 8.05 -26.05
C ARG A 511 -0.27 9.54 -26.28
N GLY A 512 1.00 9.94 -26.24
CA GLY A 512 1.44 11.25 -26.77
C GLY A 512 2.30 12.08 -25.81
N ASP A 513 3.49 12.40 -26.32
CA ASP A 513 4.49 13.42 -25.96
C ASP A 513 5.20 13.38 -24.60
N LEU A 514 6.51 13.11 -24.70
CA LEU A 514 7.51 12.99 -23.65
C LEU A 514 8.06 14.37 -23.30
N VAL A 515 7.96 14.80 -22.03
CA VAL A 515 8.69 15.97 -21.52
C VAL A 515 9.91 15.48 -20.74
N ILE A 516 11.08 15.93 -21.19
CA ILE A 516 12.39 15.67 -20.57
C ILE A 516 12.72 16.85 -19.64
N LEU A 517 13.11 16.56 -18.39
CA LEU A 517 13.83 17.48 -17.51
C LEU A 517 15.17 16.89 -17.14
#